data_AF-A0A023DF82-F1
#
_entry.id   AF-A0A023DF82-F1
#
_cell.length_a   1.000
_cell.length_b   1.000
_cell.length_c   1.000
_cell.angle_alpha   90.00
_cell.angle_beta   90.00
_cell.angle_gamma   90.00
#
_symmetry.space_group_name_H-M   'P 1'
#
loop_
_entity.id
_entity.type
_entity.pdbx_description
1 polymer ?
#
loop_
_entity_poly.entity_id
_entity_poly.type
_entity_poly.pdbx_seq_one_letter_code
_entity_poly.pdbx_strand_id
1 'polypeptide(L)'
;MLSASVLLLSYFTIHLPPKDNSFSMDSAIYLASIFLYGISLTINVLFVSIIIELMYKKRVALWKHVFNFSMYCIMIIGAYYSFLLFGGKVGEINIYNLFPYMISLLVYFSLNIFFIFLFFFFSGQMFKGTFDVGILKEACISYSVTLLLSLVLTILLNEQGFFSLFLFTVLVVLLSFVFRKFLYLYRDVSERANKDHLTGLYNHGFFKEALNEHFSDAKKLQQPFCLALLDLDDFKKYNDRNGHLQGDKLLQFFGNF
;
A
#
# COMPACT_ATOMS: atom_id res chain seq x y z
N MET A 1 16.51 -5.70 -18.87
CA MET A 1 15.09 -6.10 -18.78
C MET A 1 14.60 -6.15 -17.34
N LEU A 2 15.27 -6.86 -16.42
CA LEU A 2 14.89 -6.91 -14.99
C LEU A 2 14.68 -5.52 -14.37
N SER A 3 15.65 -4.59 -14.52
CA SER A 3 15.51 -3.21 -14.02
C SER A 3 14.32 -2.46 -14.63
N ALA A 4 14.01 -2.69 -15.91
CA ALA A 4 12.86 -2.06 -16.56
C ALA A 4 11.53 -2.59 -16.01
N SER A 5 11.44 -3.90 -15.77
CA SER A 5 10.29 -4.52 -15.11
C SER A 5 10.12 -4.00 -13.67
N VAL A 6 11.21 -3.91 -12.90
CA VAL A 6 11.21 -3.30 -11.55
C VAL A 6 10.64 -1.89 -11.58
N LEU A 7 11.14 -1.04 -12.49
CA LEU A 7 10.68 0.35 -12.62
C LEU A 7 9.21 0.46 -13.03
N LEU A 8 8.75 -0.41 -13.93
CA LEU A 8 7.34 -0.48 -14.30
C LEU A 8 6.47 -0.86 -13.09
N LEU A 9 6.88 -1.88 -12.32
CA LEU A 9 6.14 -2.30 -11.14
C LEU A 9 6.19 -1.26 -10.01
N SER A 10 7.30 -0.52 -9.86
CA SER A 10 7.42 0.57 -8.89
C SER A 10 6.62 1.82 -9.29
N TYR A 11 6.28 1.98 -10.58
CA TYR A 11 5.37 3.02 -11.07
C TYR A 11 3.89 2.66 -10.86
N PHE A 12 3.54 1.39 -11.06
CA PHE A 12 2.17 0.88 -10.92
C PHE A 12 1.86 0.34 -9.51
N THR A 13 2.12 1.16 -8.48
CA THR A 13 1.79 0.87 -7.07
C THR A 13 0.27 0.85 -6.80
N ILE A 14 -0.18 -0.04 -5.92
CA ILE A 14 -1.58 -0.09 -5.46
C ILE A 14 -1.67 0.74 -4.18
N HIS A 15 -2.52 1.77 -4.16
CA HIS A 15 -2.76 2.57 -2.96
C HIS A 15 -3.77 1.88 -2.06
N LEU A 16 -3.31 1.37 -0.93
CA LEU A 16 -4.13 0.73 0.08
C LEU A 16 -4.63 1.80 1.07
N PRO A 17 -5.86 1.71 1.58
CA PRO A 17 -6.28 2.48 2.75
C PRO A 17 -5.50 1.99 4.00
N PRO A 18 -5.13 2.85 4.97
CA PRO A 18 -5.36 4.30 5.07
C PRO A 18 -4.52 5.18 4.12
N LYS A 19 -4.95 6.43 3.89
CA LYS A 19 -4.28 7.38 2.96
C LYS A 19 -2.77 7.44 3.29
N ASP A 20 -1.95 7.28 2.27
CA ASP A 20 -0.47 7.22 2.24
C ASP A 20 0.17 5.81 2.21
N ASN A 21 -0.61 4.73 2.41
CA ASN A 21 -0.08 3.38 2.19
C ASN A 21 -0.09 3.02 0.70
N SER A 22 1.04 2.51 0.21
CA SER A 22 1.16 2.02 -1.16
C SER A 22 1.95 0.72 -1.18
N PHE A 23 1.48 -0.22 -1.99
CA PHE A 23 2.08 -1.53 -2.19
C PHE A 23 2.61 -1.64 -3.62
N SER A 24 3.89 -1.98 -3.76
CA SER A 24 4.53 -2.31 -5.03
C SER A 24 4.95 -3.77 -5.03
N MET A 25 4.86 -4.41 -6.20
CA MET A 25 5.23 -5.83 -6.38
C MET A 25 6.64 -6.02 -6.95
N ASP A 26 7.45 -4.96 -6.98
CA ASP A 26 8.82 -4.93 -7.49
C ASP A 26 9.78 -5.82 -6.67
N SER A 27 9.54 -5.96 -5.36
CA SER A 27 10.30 -6.85 -4.47
C SER A 27 10.33 -8.30 -4.95
N ALA A 28 9.27 -8.79 -5.62
CA ALA A 28 9.22 -10.14 -6.17
C ALA A 28 10.31 -10.37 -7.24
N ILE A 29 10.66 -9.34 -8.02
CA ILE A 29 11.71 -9.43 -9.05
C ILE A 29 13.09 -9.51 -8.39
N TYR A 30 13.34 -8.75 -7.33
CA TYR A 30 14.61 -8.82 -6.61
C TYR A 30 14.80 -10.21 -5.99
N LEU A 31 13.81 -10.72 -5.28
CA LEU A 31 13.85 -12.07 -4.68
C LEU A 31 14.06 -13.16 -5.73
N ALA A 32 13.31 -13.14 -6.84
CA ALA A 32 13.52 -14.08 -7.94
C ALA A 32 14.92 -13.97 -8.56
N SER A 33 15.45 -12.75 -8.68
CA SER A 33 16.79 -12.51 -9.22
C SER A 33 17.89 -13.07 -8.32
N ILE A 34 17.73 -12.96 -6.99
CA ILE A 34 18.69 -13.51 -6.02
C ILE A 34 18.76 -15.03 -6.15
N PHE A 35 17.62 -15.68 -6.29
CA PHE A 35 17.52 -17.14 -6.33
C PHE A 35 18.06 -17.73 -7.64
N LEU A 36 17.87 -17.04 -8.76
CA LEU A 36 18.30 -17.52 -10.08
C LEU A 36 19.72 -17.09 -10.45
N TYR A 37 20.06 -15.83 -10.19
CA TYR A 37 21.27 -15.20 -10.71
C TYR A 37 22.25 -14.77 -9.61
N GLY A 38 21.85 -14.90 -8.35
CA GLY A 38 22.66 -14.56 -7.20
C GLY A 38 22.66 -13.07 -6.86
N ILE A 39 23.47 -12.73 -5.86
CA ILE A 39 23.44 -11.40 -5.25
C ILE A 39 24.04 -10.29 -6.13
N SER A 40 25.11 -10.59 -6.87
CA SER A 40 25.83 -9.59 -7.68
C SER A 40 24.91 -8.98 -8.74
N LEU A 41 24.19 -9.81 -9.49
CA LEU A 41 23.26 -9.34 -10.52
C LEU A 41 22.09 -8.57 -9.90
N THR A 42 21.56 -9.04 -8.77
CA THR A 42 20.43 -8.40 -8.09
C THR A 42 20.78 -6.99 -7.61
N ILE A 43 21.96 -6.81 -6.99
CA ILE A 43 22.41 -5.49 -6.53
C ILE A 43 22.61 -4.54 -7.72
N ASN A 44 23.15 -5.01 -8.84
CA ASN A 44 23.27 -4.21 -10.05
C ASN A 44 21.89 -3.77 -10.59
N VAL A 45 20.90 -4.68 -10.58
CA VAL A 45 19.53 -4.36 -10.98
C VAL A 45 18.92 -3.29 -10.07
N LEU A 46 19.10 -3.41 -8.74
CA LEU A 46 18.65 -2.41 -7.77
C LEU A 46 19.32 -1.06 -8.00
N PHE A 47 20.63 -1.04 -8.19
CA PHE A 47 21.40 0.17 -8.41
C PHE A 47 20.93 0.94 -9.65
N VAL A 48 20.78 0.25 -10.79
CA VAL A 48 20.26 0.85 -12.03
C VAL A 48 18.84 1.38 -11.83
N SER A 49 17.99 0.62 -11.13
CA SER A 49 16.59 1.03 -10.89
C SER A 49 16.54 2.31 -10.06
N ILE A 50 17.36 2.44 -9.02
CA ILE A 50 17.38 3.64 -8.17
C ILE A 50 17.96 4.87 -8.88
N ILE A 51 18.97 4.71 -9.74
CA ILE A 51 19.45 5.83 -10.56
C ILE A 51 18.32 6.38 -11.43
N ILE A 52 17.57 5.49 -12.08
CA ILE A 52 16.46 5.89 -12.94
C ILE A 52 15.33 6.52 -12.11
N GLU A 53 15.01 5.96 -10.94
CA GLU A 53 14.04 6.57 -10.03
C GLU A 53 14.45 7.97 -9.57
N LEU A 54 15.73 8.20 -9.29
CA LEU A 54 16.26 9.50 -8.89
C LEU A 54 16.14 10.54 -10.02
N MET A 55 16.28 10.11 -11.28
CA MET A 55 16.07 10.97 -12.45
C MET A 55 14.59 11.33 -12.67
N TYR A 56 13.67 10.39 -12.39
CA TYR A 56 12.24 10.55 -12.62
C TYR A 56 11.53 11.26 -11.46
N LYS A 57 11.81 10.89 -10.21
CA LYS A 57 11.15 11.39 -8.98
C LYS A 57 11.91 12.59 -8.37
N LYS A 58 12.24 13.61 -9.18
CA LYS A 58 13.04 14.78 -8.74
C LYS A 58 12.48 15.58 -7.55
N ARG A 59 11.18 15.43 -7.24
CA ARG A 59 10.53 16.09 -6.09
C ARG A 59 10.81 15.40 -4.75
N VAL A 60 11.34 14.17 -4.76
CA VAL A 60 11.66 13.42 -3.55
C VAL A 60 13.08 13.79 -3.10
N ALA A 61 13.25 14.03 -1.80
CA ALA A 61 14.54 14.41 -1.23
C ALA A 61 15.57 13.27 -1.42
N LEU A 62 16.80 13.62 -1.80
CA LEU A 62 17.86 12.67 -2.13
C LEU A 62 18.16 11.67 -1.00
N TRP A 63 18.11 12.13 0.26
CA TRP A 63 18.32 11.26 1.42
C TRP A 63 17.31 10.10 1.50
N LYS A 64 16.07 10.28 1.03
CA LYS A 64 15.05 9.21 1.00
C LYS A 64 15.42 8.11 0.01
N HIS A 65 15.97 8.48 -1.15
CA HIS A 65 16.47 7.51 -2.13
C HIS A 65 17.65 6.72 -1.58
N VAL A 66 18.60 7.39 -0.91
CA VAL A 66 19.77 6.75 -0.28
C VAL A 66 19.36 5.82 0.86
N PHE A 67 18.39 6.24 1.67
CA PHE A 67 17.82 5.42 2.74
C PHE A 67 17.17 4.16 2.15
N ASN A 68 16.25 4.32 1.18
CA ASN A 68 15.60 3.18 0.53
C ASN A 68 16.60 2.24 -0.16
N PHE A 69 17.65 2.76 -0.80
CA PHE A 69 18.71 1.93 -1.40
C PHE A 69 19.39 1.05 -0.35
N SER A 70 19.86 1.67 0.74
CA SER A 70 20.56 0.98 1.83
C SER A 70 19.69 -0.13 2.44
N MET A 71 18.41 0.17 2.64
CA MET A 71 17.40 -0.75 3.12
C MET A 71 17.27 -1.98 2.22
N TYR A 72 17.02 -1.77 0.92
CA TYR A 72 16.89 -2.86 -0.04
C TYR A 72 18.18 -3.69 -0.14
N CYS A 73 19.35 -3.05 -0.12
CA CYS A 73 20.63 -3.76 -0.08
C CYS A 73 20.72 -4.70 1.13
N ILE A 74 20.43 -4.21 2.34
CA ILE A 74 20.51 -5.04 3.55
C ILE A 74 19.50 -6.18 3.50
N MET A 75 18.27 -5.90 3.07
CA MET A 75 17.23 -6.91 2.92
C MET A 75 17.61 -8.00 1.91
N ILE A 76 18.12 -7.63 0.73
CA ILE A 76 18.60 -8.53 -0.32
C ILE A 76 19.78 -9.38 0.18
N ILE A 77 20.76 -8.76 0.84
CA ILE A 77 21.92 -9.43 1.42
C ILE A 77 21.48 -10.45 2.48
N GLY A 78 20.61 -10.04 3.41
CA GLY A 78 20.10 -10.91 4.46
C GLY A 78 19.32 -12.11 3.90
N ALA A 79 18.47 -11.86 2.91
CA ALA A 79 17.73 -12.91 2.20
C ALA A 79 18.67 -13.89 1.47
N TYR A 80 19.70 -13.39 0.78
CA TYR A 80 20.64 -14.24 0.06
C TYR A 80 21.47 -15.14 0.98
N TYR A 81 22.07 -14.57 2.04
CA TYR A 81 22.91 -15.37 2.93
C TYR A 81 22.10 -16.35 3.76
N SER A 82 20.86 -16.02 4.13
CA SER A 82 19.97 -17.00 4.76
C SER A 82 19.57 -18.12 3.78
N PHE A 83 19.33 -17.82 2.50
CA PHE A 83 19.10 -18.85 1.48
C PHE A 83 20.26 -19.85 1.40
N LEU A 84 21.51 -19.36 1.33
CA LEU A 84 22.69 -20.22 1.29
C LEU A 84 22.91 -21.00 2.59
N LEU A 85 22.72 -20.36 3.75
CA LEU A 85 22.93 -20.96 5.07
C LEU A 85 22.07 -22.22 5.27
N PHE A 86 20.83 -22.19 4.77
CA PHE A 86 19.89 -23.30 4.90
C PHE A 86 19.98 -24.31 3.75
N GLY A 87 21.05 -24.25 2.94
CA GLY A 87 21.35 -25.24 1.89
C GLY A 87 20.78 -24.92 0.51
N GLY A 88 20.25 -23.70 0.32
CA GLY A 88 19.81 -23.23 -0.99
C GLY A 88 20.98 -23.07 -1.95
N LYS A 89 20.78 -23.47 -3.21
CA LYS A 89 21.75 -23.27 -4.30
C LYS A 89 21.18 -22.34 -5.35
N VAL A 90 21.98 -21.37 -5.75
CA VAL A 90 21.61 -20.40 -6.80
C VAL A 90 21.44 -21.14 -8.13
N GLY A 91 20.35 -20.84 -8.84
CA GLY A 91 20.06 -21.40 -10.17
C GLY A 91 19.39 -22.78 -10.18
N GLU A 92 19.34 -23.50 -9.05
CA GLU A 92 18.61 -24.77 -8.94
C GLU A 92 17.21 -24.51 -8.36
N ILE A 93 16.16 -24.67 -9.15
CA ILE A 93 14.78 -24.68 -8.64
C ILE A 93 14.35 -26.11 -8.43
N ASN A 94 14.47 -26.57 -7.19
CA ASN A 94 14.02 -27.89 -6.77
C ASN A 94 13.07 -27.76 -5.58
N ILE A 95 12.18 -28.75 -5.40
CA ILE A 95 11.29 -28.83 -4.23
C ILE A 95 12.11 -28.80 -2.92
N TYR A 96 13.32 -29.35 -2.93
CA TYR A 96 14.25 -29.31 -1.79
C TYR A 96 14.71 -27.89 -1.41
N ASN A 97 14.72 -26.95 -2.35
CA ASN A 97 15.07 -25.55 -2.10
C ASN A 97 13.88 -24.71 -1.59
N LEU A 98 12.67 -25.29 -1.50
CA LEU A 98 11.49 -24.60 -1.00
C LEU A 98 11.68 -24.08 0.43
N PHE A 99 12.30 -24.88 1.29
CA PHE A 99 12.57 -24.48 2.68
C PHE A 99 13.57 -23.32 2.78
N PRO A 100 14.74 -23.37 2.13
CA PRO A 100 15.63 -22.21 1.98
C PRO A 100 14.94 -20.94 1.44
N TYR A 101 14.05 -21.07 0.44
CA TYR A 101 13.30 -19.93 -0.10
C TYR A 101 12.39 -19.29 0.96
N MET A 102 11.65 -20.11 1.72
CA MET A 102 10.78 -19.60 2.77
C MET A 102 11.55 -18.85 3.87
N ILE A 103 12.71 -19.36 4.28
CA ILE A 103 13.54 -18.68 5.28
C ILE A 103 14.08 -17.37 4.74
N SER A 104 14.60 -17.37 3.51
CA SER A 104 15.10 -16.17 2.85
C SER A 104 14.07 -15.05 2.84
N LEU A 105 12.81 -15.39 2.55
CA LEU A 105 11.69 -14.47 2.54
C LEU A 105 11.31 -14.00 3.94
N LEU A 106 11.33 -14.88 4.94
CA LEU A 106 11.07 -14.52 6.34
C LEU A 106 12.11 -13.51 6.84
N VAL A 107 13.39 -13.71 6.49
CA VAL A 107 14.47 -12.78 6.83
C VAL A 107 14.29 -11.44 6.12
N TYR A 108 14.01 -11.45 4.81
CA TYR A 108 13.72 -10.24 4.04
C TYR A 108 12.60 -9.41 4.68
N PHE A 109 11.51 -10.09 5.07
CA PHE A 109 10.34 -9.51 5.71
C PHE A 109 10.65 -8.95 7.11
N SER A 110 11.32 -9.74 7.94
CA SER A 110 11.68 -9.34 9.31
C SER A 110 12.54 -8.08 9.31
N LEU A 111 13.49 -8.00 8.37
CA LEU A 111 14.31 -6.81 8.17
C LEU A 111 13.47 -5.62 7.72
N ASN A 112 12.54 -5.81 6.78
CA ASN A 112 11.68 -4.71 6.34
C ASN A 112 10.82 -4.15 7.49
N ILE A 113 10.12 -4.99 8.26
CA ILE A 113 9.35 -4.55 9.43
C ILE A 113 10.24 -3.83 10.43
N PHE A 114 11.41 -4.42 10.74
CA PHE A 114 12.35 -3.84 11.68
C PHE A 114 12.73 -2.41 11.28
N PHE A 115 12.96 -2.17 9.99
CA PHE A 115 13.33 -0.86 9.53
C PHE A 115 12.16 0.13 9.41
N ILE A 116 10.96 -0.34 9.04
CA ILE A 116 9.74 0.50 9.10
C ILE A 116 9.54 0.96 10.55
N PHE A 117 9.66 0.04 11.51
CA PHE A 117 9.60 0.35 12.93
C PHE A 117 10.66 1.37 13.34
N LEU A 118 11.91 1.15 12.93
CA LEU A 118 13.01 2.06 13.21
C LEU A 118 12.76 3.46 12.64
N PHE A 119 12.22 3.55 11.42
CA PHE A 119 11.83 4.82 10.79
C PHE A 119 10.77 5.57 11.60
N PHE A 120 9.70 4.90 12.02
CA PHE A 120 8.64 5.53 12.83
C PHE A 120 9.11 5.89 14.25
N PHE A 121 10.01 5.09 14.82
CA PHE A 121 10.66 5.38 16.10
C PHE A 121 11.47 6.66 16.06
N PHE A 122 12.36 6.81 15.07
CA PHE A 122 13.15 8.03 14.92
C PHE A 122 12.31 9.24 14.46
N SER A 123 11.21 9.01 13.75
CA SER A 123 10.29 10.08 13.34
C SER A 123 9.41 10.61 14.48
N GLY A 124 9.48 10.03 15.69
CA GLY A 124 8.70 10.45 16.86
C GLY A 124 7.19 10.17 16.75
N GLN A 125 6.75 9.46 15.71
CA GLN A 125 5.34 9.15 15.43
C GLN A 125 4.83 7.89 16.16
N MET A 126 5.71 7.18 16.86
CA MET A 126 5.40 5.97 17.65
C MET A 126 4.41 6.22 18.81
N PHE A 127 4.34 7.45 19.35
CA PHE A 127 3.61 7.73 20.60
C PHE A 127 2.10 7.98 20.42
N LYS A 128 1.57 7.98 19.19
CA LYS A 128 0.13 8.22 18.89
C LYS A 128 -0.68 6.94 18.60
N GLY A 129 -0.30 5.80 19.17
CA GLY A 129 -1.11 4.57 19.09
C GLY A 129 -0.98 3.80 17.76
N THR A 130 0.11 4.00 17.02
CA THR A 130 0.35 3.49 15.66
C THR A 130 0.85 2.04 15.57
N PHE A 131 0.76 1.26 16.65
CA PHE A 131 0.82 -0.21 16.57
C PHE A 131 -0.59 -0.78 16.49
N ASP A 132 -1.33 -0.34 15.47
CA ASP A 132 -2.58 -0.99 15.16
C ASP A 132 -2.29 -2.39 14.60
N VAL A 133 -2.86 -3.42 15.19
CA VAL A 133 -2.77 -4.81 14.73
C VAL A 133 -3.17 -4.91 13.25
N GLY A 134 -4.00 -3.98 12.77
CA GLY A 134 -4.35 -3.82 11.37
C GLY A 134 -3.14 -3.65 10.43
N ILE A 135 -2.20 -2.75 10.76
CA ILE A 135 -1.03 -2.46 9.90
C ILE A 135 -0.13 -3.70 9.78
N LEU A 136 0.06 -4.41 10.89
CA LEU A 136 0.89 -5.62 10.93
C LEU A 136 0.22 -6.76 10.14
N LYS A 137 -1.10 -6.87 10.21
CA LYS A 137 -1.89 -7.83 9.42
C LYS A 137 -1.82 -7.50 7.92
N GLU A 138 -1.97 -6.25 7.52
CA GLU A 138 -1.85 -5.80 6.13
C GLU A 138 -0.46 -6.07 5.56
N ALA A 139 0.59 -5.78 6.35
CA ALA A 139 1.96 -6.12 6.00
C ALA A 139 2.08 -7.62 5.72
N CYS A 140 1.68 -8.49 6.64
CA CYS A 140 1.74 -9.95 6.46
C CYS A 140 1.06 -10.43 5.17
N ILE A 141 -0.11 -9.88 4.81
CA ILE A 141 -0.83 -10.24 3.58
C ILE A 141 -0.02 -9.82 2.34
N SER A 142 0.43 -8.56 2.30
CA SER A 142 1.27 -8.01 1.24
C SER A 142 2.53 -8.84 0.98
N TYR A 143 3.19 -9.32 2.04
CA TYR A 143 4.38 -10.15 1.94
C TYR A 143 4.08 -11.59 1.53
N SER A 144 2.95 -12.15 1.95
CA SER A 144 2.50 -13.47 1.48
C SER A 144 2.26 -13.48 -0.03
N VAL A 145 1.68 -12.39 -0.55
CA VAL A 145 1.50 -12.17 -2.00
C VAL A 145 2.86 -12.03 -2.69
N THR A 146 3.78 -11.24 -2.13
CA THR A 146 5.13 -11.06 -2.69
C THR A 146 5.92 -12.37 -2.74
N LEU A 147 5.80 -13.21 -1.70
CA LEU A 147 6.38 -14.55 -1.64
C LEU A 147 5.87 -15.42 -2.80
N LEU A 148 4.55 -15.51 -2.94
CA LEU A 148 3.93 -16.32 -3.98
C LEU A 148 4.33 -15.82 -5.38
N LEU A 149 4.33 -14.51 -5.61
CA LEU A 149 4.76 -13.91 -6.86
C LEU A 149 6.24 -14.17 -7.15
N SER A 150 7.11 -14.08 -6.16
CA SER A 150 8.55 -14.34 -6.32
C SER A 150 8.83 -15.80 -6.70
N LEU A 151 8.13 -16.76 -6.07
CA LEU A 151 8.24 -18.18 -6.39
C LEU A 151 7.74 -18.49 -7.79
N VAL A 152 6.55 -17.98 -8.14
CA VAL A 152 5.98 -18.12 -9.48
C VAL A 152 6.92 -17.55 -10.53
N LEU A 153 7.42 -16.32 -10.32
CA LEU A 153 8.35 -15.68 -11.26
C LEU A 153 9.66 -16.47 -11.39
N THR A 154 10.19 -16.99 -10.29
CA THR A 154 11.41 -17.81 -10.28
C THR A 154 11.24 -19.05 -11.16
N ILE A 155 10.14 -19.80 -10.96
CA ILE A 155 9.81 -20.99 -11.76
C ILE A 155 9.66 -20.62 -13.25
N LEU A 156 8.90 -19.58 -13.56
CA LEU A 156 8.66 -19.17 -14.95
C LEU A 156 9.93 -18.72 -15.66
N LEU A 157 10.81 -17.99 -14.97
CA LEU A 157 12.09 -17.52 -15.52
C LEU A 157 13.04 -18.69 -15.86
N ASN A 158 13.01 -19.77 -15.09
CA ASN A 158 13.85 -20.95 -15.34
C ASN A 158 13.41 -21.71 -16.60
N GLU A 159 12.11 -21.77 -16.89
CA GLU A 159 11.57 -22.50 -18.04
C GLU A 159 11.68 -21.71 -19.36
N GLN A 160 11.31 -20.43 -19.39
CA GLN A 160 11.22 -19.64 -20.63
C GLN A 160 11.95 -18.29 -20.61
N GLY A 161 12.83 -18.06 -19.62
CA GLY A 161 13.72 -16.90 -19.57
C GLY A 161 12.98 -15.55 -19.66
N PHE A 162 13.39 -14.70 -20.60
CA PHE A 162 12.87 -13.33 -20.71
C PHE A 162 11.40 -13.22 -21.11
N PHE A 163 10.85 -14.19 -21.84
CA PHE A 163 9.44 -14.16 -22.23
C PHE A 163 8.51 -14.24 -21.01
N SER A 164 8.86 -15.10 -20.04
CA SER A 164 8.19 -15.19 -18.74
C SER A 164 8.22 -13.89 -17.96
N LEU A 165 9.38 -13.19 -17.94
CA LEU A 165 9.50 -11.90 -17.28
C LEU A 165 8.55 -10.86 -17.90
N PHE A 166 8.47 -10.83 -19.23
CA PHE A 166 7.58 -9.93 -19.96
C PHE A 166 6.12 -10.22 -19.62
N LEU A 167 5.68 -11.48 -19.73
CA LEU A 167 4.31 -11.89 -19.42
C LEU A 167 3.93 -11.56 -17.97
N PHE A 168 4.81 -11.88 -17.02
CA PHE A 168 4.62 -11.57 -15.61
C PHE A 168 4.48 -10.06 -15.37
N THR A 169 5.37 -9.26 -15.97
CA THR A 169 5.33 -7.80 -15.82
C THR A 169 4.02 -7.23 -16.39
N VAL A 170 3.61 -7.68 -17.58
CA VAL A 170 2.34 -7.25 -18.19
C VAL A 170 1.14 -7.65 -17.33
N LEU A 171 1.11 -8.89 -16.84
CA LEU A 171 0.04 -9.39 -15.98
C LEU A 171 -0.09 -8.57 -14.69
N VAL A 172 1.03 -8.31 -14.00
CA VAL A 172 1.02 -7.54 -12.75
C VAL A 172 0.62 -6.08 -13.02
N VAL A 173 1.08 -5.46 -14.12
CA VAL A 173 0.66 -4.10 -14.49
C VAL A 173 -0.85 -4.03 -14.77
N LEU A 174 -1.39 -5.00 -15.51
CA LEU A 174 -2.83 -5.09 -15.78
C LEU A 174 -3.61 -5.29 -14.48
N LEU A 175 -3.14 -6.17 -13.59
CA LEU A 175 -3.75 -6.41 -12.29
C LEU A 175 -3.76 -5.13 -11.44
N SER A 176 -2.63 -4.42 -11.35
CA SER A 176 -2.53 -3.13 -10.66
C SER A 176 -3.50 -2.10 -11.25
N PHE A 177 -3.64 -2.05 -12.58
CA PHE A 177 -4.58 -1.15 -13.24
C PHE A 177 -6.03 -1.47 -12.90
N VAL A 178 -6.43 -2.75 -12.97
CA VAL A 178 -7.77 -3.21 -12.62
C VAL A 178 -8.08 -2.93 -11.15
N PHE A 179 -7.15 -3.21 -10.24
CA PHE A 179 -7.33 -2.91 -8.81
C PHE A 179 -7.47 -1.42 -8.53
N ARG A 180 -6.65 -0.57 -9.16
CA ARG A 180 -6.79 0.89 -9.03
C ARG A 180 -8.18 1.36 -9.48
N LYS A 181 -8.66 0.84 -10.61
CA LYS A 181 -10.00 1.15 -11.12
C LYS A 181 -11.11 0.66 -10.19
N PHE A 182 -10.96 -0.56 -9.67
CA PHE A 182 -11.89 -1.14 -8.71
C PHE A 182 -11.97 -0.29 -7.43
N LEU A 183 -10.83 0.08 -6.84
CA LEU A 183 -10.78 0.91 -5.63
C LEU A 183 -11.36 2.31 -5.88
N TYR A 184 -11.13 2.89 -7.05
CA TYR A 184 -11.74 4.16 -7.44
C TYR A 184 -13.28 4.06 -7.50
N LEU A 185 -13.80 3.06 -8.20
CA LEU A 185 -15.25 2.84 -8.31
C LEU A 185 -15.87 2.52 -6.95
N TYR A 186 -15.22 1.71 -6.13
CA TYR A 186 -15.67 1.41 -4.78
C TYR A 186 -15.78 2.68 -3.93
N ARG A 187 -14.78 3.57 -4.00
CA ARG A 187 -14.83 4.87 -3.31
C ARG A 187 -15.94 5.76 -3.82
N ASP A 188 -16.11 5.89 -5.14
CA ASP A 188 -17.19 6.69 -5.74
C ASP A 188 -18.58 6.18 -5.33
N VAL A 189 -18.79 4.87 -5.37
CA VAL A 189 -20.04 4.24 -4.90
C VAL A 189 -20.24 4.48 -3.41
N SER A 190 -19.20 4.31 -2.60
CA SER A 190 -19.28 4.55 -1.15
C SER A 190 -19.56 6.02 -0.82
N GLU A 191 -18.91 6.97 -1.49
CA GLU A 191 -19.15 8.41 -1.26
C GLU A 191 -20.58 8.80 -1.62
N ARG A 192 -21.14 8.26 -2.71
CA ARG A 192 -22.54 8.49 -3.07
C ARG A 192 -23.52 7.84 -2.10
N ALA A 193 -23.22 6.63 -1.63
CA ALA A 193 -24.04 5.92 -0.65
C ALA A 193 -24.02 6.59 0.73
N ASN A 194 -22.93 7.28 1.07
CA ASN A 194 -22.75 7.94 2.36
C ASN A 194 -23.31 9.37 2.41
N LYS A 195 -23.76 9.93 1.28
CA LYS A 195 -24.27 11.30 1.21
C LYS A 195 -25.78 11.35 1.06
N ASP A 196 -26.39 12.35 1.67
CA ASP A 196 -27.78 12.72 1.43
C ASP A 196 -27.91 13.37 0.06
N HIS A 197 -28.87 12.90 -0.75
CA HIS A 197 -29.00 13.33 -2.15
C HIS A 197 -29.44 14.79 -2.28
N LEU A 198 -30.19 15.31 -1.29
CA LEU A 198 -30.69 16.67 -1.33
C LEU A 198 -29.59 17.66 -0.94
N THR A 199 -28.90 17.43 0.17
CA THR A 199 -27.96 18.40 0.76
C THR A 199 -26.50 18.18 0.36
N GLY A 200 -26.13 16.97 -0.08
CA GLY A 200 -24.74 16.59 -0.36
C GLY A 200 -23.88 16.34 0.89
N LEU A 201 -24.44 16.59 2.08
CA LEU A 201 -23.85 16.27 3.38
C LEU A 201 -23.83 14.76 3.62
N TYR A 202 -23.04 14.30 4.58
CA TYR A 202 -23.10 12.90 5.00
C TYR A 202 -24.47 12.56 5.59
N ASN A 203 -25.01 11.40 5.22
CA ASN A 203 -26.29 10.95 5.71
C ASN A 203 -26.20 10.47 7.17
N HIS A 204 -27.36 10.23 7.77
CA HIS A 204 -27.47 9.81 9.16
C HIS A 204 -26.75 8.49 9.46
N GLY A 205 -26.71 7.57 8.50
CA GLY A 205 -26.00 6.29 8.65
C GLY A 205 -24.51 6.50 8.82
N PHE A 206 -23.90 7.24 7.89
CA PHE A 206 -22.47 7.59 7.96
C PHE A 206 -22.14 8.41 9.21
N PHE A 207 -22.99 9.37 9.58
CA PHE A 207 -22.81 10.16 10.81
C PHE A 207 -22.67 9.27 12.05
N LYS A 208 -23.53 8.25 12.20
CA LYS A 208 -23.51 7.36 13.36
C LYS A 208 -22.24 6.51 13.40
N GLU A 209 -21.78 6.01 12.26
CA GLU A 209 -20.54 5.23 12.16
C GLU A 209 -19.32 6.11 12.51
N ALA A 210 -19.21 7.27 11.86
CA ALA A 210 -18.11 8.21 12.10
C ALA A 210 -18.07 8.73 13.54
N LEU A 211 -19.25 9.01 14.14
CA LEU A 211 -19.35 9.43 15.54
C LEU A 211 -18.79 8.35 16.48
N ASN A 212 -19.15 7.08 16.27
CA ASN A 212 -18.67 5.98 17.10
C ASN A 212 -17.16 5.77 16.97
N GLU A 213 -16.62 5.84 15.75
CA GLU A 213 -15.19 5.72 15.48
C GLU A 213 -14.40 6.84 16.16
N HIS A 214 -14.73 8.10 15.87
CA HIS A 214 -14.02 9.25 16.43
C HIS A 214 -14.16 9.36 17.95
N PHE A 215 -15.32 8.99 18.51
CA PHE A 215 -15.50 8.97 19.96
C PHE A 215 -14.64 7.89 20.63
N SER A 216 -14.55 6.70 20.02
CA SER A 216 -13.69 5.61 20.50
C SER A 216 -12.22 6.02 20.50
N ASP A 217 -11.76 6.67 19.44
CA ASP A 217 -10.38 7.10 19.31
C ASP A 217 -10.04 8.27 20.25
N ALA A 218 -10.92 9.26 20.38
CA ALA A 218 -10.76 10.34 21.36
C ALA A 218 -10.65 9.79 22.78
N LYS A 219 -11.45 8.76 23.12
CA LYS A 219 -11.39 8.08 24.42
C LYS A 219 -10.07 7.35 24.63
N LYS A 220 -9.57 6.62 23.62
CA LYS A 220 -8.27 5.91 23.70
C LYS A 220 -7.10 6.88 23.84
N LEU A 221 -7.14 7.99 23.10
CA LEU A 221 -6.07 8.99 23.05
C LEU A 221 -6.19 10.08 24.13
N GLN A 222 -7.21 10.01 25.00
CA GLN A 222 -7.54 11.02 26.01
C GLN A 222 -7.60 12.45 25.43
N GLN A 223 -8.21 12.60 24.25
CA GLN A 223 -8.37 13.88 23.59
C GLN A 223 -9.76 14.46 23.83
N PRO A 224 -9.90 15.80 23.94
CA PRO A 224 -11.20 16.44 24.04
C PRO A 224 -11.99 16.22 22.74
N PHE A 225 -13.27 15.86 22.87
CA PHE A 225 -14.20 15.64 21.77
C PHE A 225 -15.42 16.54 21.94
N CYS A 226 -15.85 17.20 20.85
CA CYS A 226 -17.04 18.06 20.84
C CYS A 226 -17.95 17.64 19.68
N LEU A 227 -19.26 17.61 19.94
CA LEU A 227 -20.29 17.38 18.95
C LEU A 227 -21.26 18.58 18.99
N ALA A 228 -21.52 19.18 17.82
CA ALA A 228 -22.52 20.21 17.65
C ALA A 228 -23.68 19.66 16.82
N LEU A 229 -24.91 19.88 17.29
CA LEU A 229 -26.14 19.59 16.57
C LEU A 229 -26.81 20.93 16.23
N LEU A 230 -27.12 21.12 14.95
CA LEU A 230 -27.69 22.36 14.40
C LEU A 230 -29.05 22.03 13.79
N ASP A 231 -30.01 22.93 13.95
CA ASP A 231 -31.33 22.84 13.33
C ASP A 231 -31.70 24.19 12.71
N LEU A 232 -32.55 24.18 11.67
CA LEU A 232 -33.03 25.39 11.02
C LEU A 232 -34.31 25.89 11.70
N ASP A 233 -34.19 27.02 12.42
CA ASP A 233 -35.32 27.64 13.09
C ASP A 233 -36.45 27.99 12.11
N ASP A 234 -37.70 27.72 12.52
CA ASP A 234 -38.92 28.06 11.77
C ASP A 234 -38.99 27.49 10.33
N PHE A 235 -38.22 26.43 10.01
CA PHE A 235 -38.17 25.86 8.65
C PHE A 235 -39.54 25.44 8.10
N LYS A 236 -40.43 24.92 8.95
CA LYS A 236 -41.81 24.61 8.56
C LYS A 236 -42.57 25.83 8.05
N LYS A 237 -42.47 26.98 8.74
CA LYS A 237 -43.13 28.23 8.32
C LYS A 237 -42.59 28.73 6.99
N TYR A 238 -41.28 28.52 6.74
CA TYR A 238 -40.68 28.83 5.45
C TYR A 238 -41.27 27.96 4.33
N ASN A 239 -41.40 26.65 4.55
CA ASN A 239 -42.03 25.73 3.60
C ASN A 239 -43.50 26.08 3.34
N ASP A 240 -44.25 26.39 4.39
CA ASP A 240 -45.68 26.73 4.28
C ASP A 240 -45.90 28.02 3.46
N ARG A 241 -44.95 28.97 3.49
CA ARG A 241 -45.01 30.24 2.75
C ARG A 241 -44.48 30.17 1.32
N ASN A 242 -43.37 29.45 1.12
CA ASN A 242 -42.61 29.47 -0.14
C ASN A 242 -42.73 28.18 -0.95
N GLY A 243 -43.39 27.16 -0.39
CA GLY A 243 -43.49 25.82 -0.97
C GLY A 243 -42.24 24.96 -0.73
N HIS A 244 -42.44 23.64 -0.75
CA HIS A 244 -41.39 22.66 -0.46
C HIS A 244 -40.18 22.76 -1.40
N LEU A 245 -40.39 23.04 -2.69
CA LEU A 245 -39.28 23.21 -3.66
C LEU A 245 -38.30 24.32 -3.26
N GLN A 246 -38.79 25.37 -2.59
CA GLN A 246 -37.96 26.46 -2.13
C GLN A 246 -37.25 26.10 -0.81
N GLY A 247 -37.90 25.30 0.04
CA GLY A 247 -37.28 24.67 1.22
C GLY A 247 -36.12 23.76 0.85
N ASP A 248 -36.30 22.92 -0.17
CA ASP A 248 -35.26 22.03 -0.70
C ASP A 248 -34.03 22.82 -1.17
N LYS A 249 -34.23 23.96 -1.83
CA LYS A 249 -33.14 24.88 -2.21
C LYS A 249 -32.43 25.50 -1.01
N LEU A 250 -33.17 25.83 0.05
CA LEU A 250 -32.58 26.36 1.28
C LEU A 250 -31.71 25.30 1.98
N LEU A 251 -32.18 24.05 2.03
CA LEU A 251 -31.41 22.91 2.54
C LEU A 251 -30.16 22.64 1.69
N GLN A 252 -30.28 22.68 0.37
CA GLN A 252 -29.13 22.60 -0.56
C GLN A 252 -28.10 23.70 -0.33
N PHE A 253 -28.57 24.93 -0.13
CA PHE A 253 -27.68 26.07 0.13
C PHE A 253 -26.94 25.89 1.46
N PHE A 254 -27.66 25.48 2.51
CA PHE A 254 -27.07 25.28 3.83
C PHE A 254 -26.08 24.10 3.86
N GLY A 255 -26.33 23.03 3.10
CA GLY A 255 -25.46 21.85 3.03
C GLY A 255 -24.20 22.02 2.18
N ASN A 256 -24.13 23.04 1.32
CA ASN A 256 -22.95 23.36 0.51
C ASN A 256 -21.99 24.37 1.17
N PHE A 257 -22.35 24.91 2.34
CA PHE A 257 -21.51 25.79 3.16
C PHE A 257 -20.57 24.99 4.07
#